data_AF-A0A164CCB2-F1
#
_entry.id   AF-A0A164CCB2-F1
#
_cell.length_a   1.000
_cell.length_b   1.000
_cell.length_c   1.000
_cell.angle_alpha   90.00
_cell.angle_beta   90.00
_cell.angle_gamma   90.00
#
_symmetry.space_group_name_H-M   'P 1'
#
loop_
_entity.id
_entity.type
_entity.pdbx_description
1 polymer ?
#
loop_
_entity_poly.entity_id
_entity_poly.type
_entity_poly.pdbx_seq_one_letter_code
_entity_poly.pdbx_strand_id
1 'polypeptide(L)'
;MPITIEQAIIDSLEGRVKTHEGRGVLLNLTIPDRGHVEGLVLRNDFPCGCLPKMIGSPIDVLLQTSGDQVVCMVLPLQYQGSKATSTLLGKLVASVDKEGQVDLDSLPIARRLKSGDRPEPHPLAEKLDRLLEQSDSDEDSETQTAKPWNRREWEAAQMEEAQRQAAEDEADDPRLWVDDEEL
;
A
#
# COMPACT_ATOMS: atom_id res chain seq x y z
N MET A 1 4.25 -5.01 23.10
CA MET A 1 3.08 -4.15 23.40
C MET A 1 1.92 -4.56 22.50
N PRO A 2 0.65 -4.48 22.93
CA PRO A 2 -0.46 -4.90 22.08
C PRO A 2 -0.67 -3.90 20.93
N ILE A 3 -0.62 -4.41 19.71
CA ILE A 3 -1.06 -3.69 18.52
C ILE A 3 -2.57 -3.95 18.37
N THR A 4 -3.33 -2.90 18.15
CA THR A 4 -4.80 -2.98 17.99
C THR A 4 -5.23 -2.30 16.70
N ILE A 5 -6.22 -2.87 16.01
CA ILE A 5 -6.86 -2.26 14.86
C ILE A 5 -8.18 -1.65 15.32
N GLU A 6 -8.36 -0.36 15.09
CA GLU A 6 -9.56 0.38 15.48
C GLU A 6 -10.12 1.19 14.29
N GLN A 7 -11.39 1.62 14.39
CA GLN A 7 -11.98 2.52 13.41
C GLN A 7 -11.85 3.98 13.85
N ALA A 8 -11.34 4.80 12.94
CA ALA A 8 -11.23 6.24 13.11
C ALA A 8 -11.95 6.98 11.99
N ILE A 9 -12.41 8.20 12.26
CA ILE A 9 -12.99 9.10 11.28
C ILE A 9 -11.92 10.12 10.90
N ILE A 10 -11.72 10.36 9.60
CA ILE A 10 -10.81 11.42 9.14
C ILE A 10 -11.47 12.79 9.32
N ASP A 11 -10.93 13.62 10.19
CA ASP A 11 -11.44 14.99 10.40
C ASP A 11 -10.83 15.98 9.41
N SER A 12 -9.51 15.94 9.24
CA SER A 12 -8.79 16.83 8.33
C SER A 12 -7.41 16.32 7.93
N LEU A 13 -6.87 16.89 6.85
CA LEU A 13 -5.48 16.72 6.43
C LEU A 13 -4.64 17.82 7.08
N GLU A 14 -3.65 17.45 7.88
CA GLU A 14 -2.83 18.43 8.60
C GLU A 14 -1.63 18.88 7.75
N GLY A 15 -0.86 17.93 7.22
CA GLY A 15 0.37 18.27 6.52
C GLY A 15 1.08 17.10 5.87
N ARG A 16 2.09 17.41 5.06
CA ARG A 16 2.97 16.40 4.47
C ARG A 16 4.18 16.20 5.38
N VAL A 17 4.55 14.95 5.59
CA VAL A 17 5.71 14.58 6.40
C VAL A 17 6.64 13.67 5.62
N LYS A 18 7.88 13.56 6.10
CA LYS A 18 8.85 12.60 5.61
C LYS A 18 9.30 11.75 6.79
N THR A 19 9.16 10.45 6.66
CA THR A 19 9.58 9.40 7.58
C THR A 19 10.72 8.60 6.96
N HIS A 20 11.30 7.66 7.70
CA HIS A 20 12.28 6.70 7.17
C HIS A 20 11.65 5.79 6.09
N GLU A 21 10.39 5.37 6.28
CA GLU A 21 9.65 4.55 5.31
C GLU A 21 9.22 5.32 4.05
N GLY A 22 9.24 6.67 4.09
CA GLY A 22 9.04 7.47 2.90
C GLY A 22 8.34 8.80 3.14
N ARG A 23 7.52 9.22 2.18
CA ARG A 23 6.72 10.45 2.31
C ARG A 23 5.34 10.07 2.81
N GLY A 24 4.83 10.79 3.80
CA GLY A 24 3.50 10.58 4.35
C GLY A 24 2.68 11.86 4.42
N VAL A 25 1.46 11.70 4.92
CA VAL A 25 0.52 12.77 5.24
C VAL A 25 0.03 12.54 6.67
N LEU A 26 0.06 13.58 7.50
CA LEU A 26 -0.56 13.57 8.81
C LEU A 26 -2.04 13.92 8.69
N LEU A 27 -2.85 13.15 9.41
CA LEU A 27 -4.29 13.31 9.50
C LEU A 27 -4.68 13.60 10.94
N ASN A 28 -5.65 14.49 11.11
CA ASN A 28 -6.42 14.53 12.33
C ASN A 28 -7.54 13.51 12.23
N LEU A 29 -7.58 12.59 13.20
CA LEU A 29 -8.54 11.50 13.26
C LEU A 29 -9.32 11.54 14.57
N THR A 30 -10.57 11.11 14.55
CA THR A 30 -11.37 10.88 15.76
C THR A 30 -11.68 9.40 15.90
N ILE A 31 -11.31 8.83 17.05
CA ILE A 31 -11.70 7.47 17.43
C ILE A 31 -12.88 7.59 18.42
N PRO A 32 -14.03 6.94 18.16
CA PRO A 32 -15.25 7.13 18.94
C PRO A 32 -15.08 7.03 20.46
N ASP A 33 -14.23 6.11 20.92
CA ASP A 33 -14.05 5.81 22.35
C ASP A 33 -12.77 6.45 22.96
N ARG A 34 -11.90 7.04 22.13
CA ARG A 34 -10.60 7.60 22.57
C ARG A 34 -10.44 9.10 22.31
N GLY A 35 -11.27 9.67 21.45
CA GLY A 35 -11.17 11.07 21.05
C GLY A 35 -10.19 11.31 19.91
N HIS A 36 -9.62 12.51 19.87
CA HIS A 36 -8.76 12.94 18.77
C HIS A 36 -7.36 12.32 18.85
N VAL A 37 -6.89 11.83 17.71
CA VAL A 37 -5.54 11.28 17.53
C VAL A 37 -4.96 11.76 16.20
N GLU A 38 -3.66 12.02 16.19
CA GLU A 38 -2.93 12.29 14.95
C GLU A 38 -2.50 10.96 14.33
N GLY A 39 -2.86 10.74 13.07
CA GLY A 39 -2.57 9.52 12.32
C GLY A 39 -1.64 9.77 11.14
N LEU A 40 -0.69 8.84 10.92
CA LEU A 40 0.18 8.87 9.75
C LEU A 40 -0.38 8.00 8.62
N VAL A 41 -0.36 8.52 7.39
CA VAL A 41 -0.57 7.73 6.17
C VAL A 41 0.65 7.84 5.28
N LEU A 42 1.21 6.71 4.84
CA LEU A 42 2.26 6.73 3.83
C LEU A 42 1.66 6.98 2.44
N ARG A 43 2.37 7.75 1.62
CA ARG A 43 1.91 8.15 0.29
C ARG A 43 1.72 6.98 -0.67
N ASN A 44 2.45 5.89 -0.48
CA ASN A 44 2.36 4.71 -1.33
C ASN A 44 1.15 3.82 -0.97
N ASP A 45 0.59 4.00 0.23
CA ASP A 45 -0.45 3.14 0.79
C ASP A 45 -1.85 3.65 0.50
N PHE A 46 -1.96 4.94 0.19
CA PHE A 46 -3.20 5.59 -0.21
C PHE A 46 -2.97 6.40 -1.50
N PRO A 47 -3.77 6.16 -2.58
CA PRO A 47 -3.69 6.98 -3.78
C PRO A 47 -3.90 8.45 -3.42
N CYS A 48 -2.99 9.31 -3.87
CA CYS A 48 -2.85 10.69 -3.39
C CYS A 48 -4.14 11.55 -3.53
N GLY A 49 -5.06 11.17 -4.42
CA GLY A 49 -6.34 11.86 -4.62
C GLY A 49 -7.49 11.36 -3.76
N CYS A 50 -7.34 10.22 -3.06
CA CYS A 50 -8.42 9.60 -2.29
C CYS A 50 -8.58 10.21 -0.90
N LEU A 51 -7.48 10.55 -0.22
CA LEU A 51 -7.51 11.05 1.17
C LEU A 51 -8.42 12.28 1.36
N PRO A 52 -8.40 13.32 0.50
CA PRO A 52 -9.32 14.45 0.64
C PRO A 52 -10.80 14.04 0.51
N LYS A 53 -11.10 13.05 -0.34
CA LYS A 53 -12.47 12.54 -0.53
C LYS A 53 -12.91 11.70 0.67
N MET A 54 -11.98 11.14 1.44
CA MET A 54 -12.25 10.31 2.61
C MET A 54 -12.48 11.11 3.90
N ILE A 55 -12.42 12.44 3.88
CA ILE A 55 -12.79 13.27 5.04
C ILE A 55 -14.24 12.98 5.46
N GLY A 56 -14.46 12.82 6.76
CA GLY A 56 -15.70 12.40 7.39
C GLY A 56 -16.04 10.92 7.21
N SER A 57 -15.16 10.12 6.62
CA SER A 57 -15.37 8.68 6.41
C SER A 57 -14.61 7.85 7.45
N PRO A 58 -15.19 6.69 7.85
CA PRO A 58 -14.48 5.74 8.69
C PRO A 58 -13.36 5.07 7.91
N ILE A 59 -12.20 4.96 8.53
CA ILE A 59 -11.02 4.21 8.09
C ILE A 59 -10.53 3.32 9.23
N ASP A 60 -9.90 2.23 8.87
CA ASP A 60 -9.24 1.35 9.83
C ASP A 60 -7.80 1.83 10.06
N VAL A 61 -7.42 1.90 11.34
CA VAL A 61 -6.12 2.38 11.80
C VAL A 61 -5.48 1.36 12.73
N LEU A 62 -4.16 1.29 12.67
CA LEU A 62 -3.31 0.53 13.57
C LEU A 62 -2.86 1.46 14.70
N LEU A 63 -3.23 1.11 15.92
CA LEU A 63 -2.82 1.78 17.14
C LEU A 63 -1.77 0.95 17.87
N GLN A 64 -0.67 1.61 18.21
CA GLN A 64 0.37 1.06 19.07
C GLN A 64 0.59 2.04 20.22
N THR A 65 0.41 1.55 21.44
CA THR A 65 0.67 2.33 22.65
C THR A 65 2.04 1.98 23.22
N SER A 66 2.95 2.94 23.27
CA SER A 66 4.28 2.81 23.88
C SER A 66 4.45 3.80 25.03
N GLY A 67 4.27 3.31 26.26
CA GLY A 67 4.23 4.16 27.45
C GLY A 67 3.09 5.18 27.36
N ASP A 68 3.43 6.46 27.49
CA ASP A 68 2.47 7.58 27.35
C ASP A 68 2.22 7.99 25.88
N GLN A 69 2.91 7.36 24.93
CA GLN A 69 2.83 7.72 23.52
C GLN A 69 1.87 6.79 22.77
N VAL A 70 0.93 7.38 22.05
CA VAL A 70 0.03 6.67 21.14
C VAL A 70 0.50 6.94 19.72
N VAL A 71 0.88 5.89 19.02
CA VAL A 71 1.16 5.94 17.59
C VAL A 71 -0.07 5.42 16.85
N CYS A 72 -0.54 6.21 15.88
CA CYS A 72 -1.65 5.85 15.01
C CYS A 72 -1.16 5.85 13.56
N MET A 73 -1.28 4.71 12.89
CA MET A 73 -1.01 4.58 11.46
C MET A 73 -2.27 4.16 10.74
N VAL A 74 -2.57 4.79 9.62
CA VAL A 74 -3.68 4.37 8.78
C VAL A 74 -3.28 3.12 8.01
N LEU A 75 -4.13 2.09 8.04
CA LEU A 75 -3.87 0.88 7.28
C LEU A 75 -3.87 1.18 5.78
N PRO A 76 -3.00 0.53 4.98
CA PRO A 76 -3.02 0.69 3.54
C PRO A 76 -4.38 0.40 2.91
N LEU A 77 -4.71 1.06 1.80
CA LEU A 77 -6.03 0.98 1.17
C LEU A 77 -6.45 -0.47 0.85
N GLN A 78 -5.50 -1.33 0.48
CA GLN A 78 -5.76 -2.76 0.21
C GLN A 78 -6.14 -3.57 1.46
N TYR A 79 -5.83 -3.07 2.66
CA TYR A 79 -6.13 -3.71 3.95
C TYR A 79 -7.27 -3.01 4.70
N GLN A 80 -7.88 -2.00 4.09
CA GLN A 80 -9.07 -1.35 4.63
C GLN A 80 -10.29 -2.27 4.53
N GLY A 81 -11.15 -2.24 5.54
CA GLY A 81 -12.41 -2.94 5.58
C GLY A 81 -13.37 -2.51 4.47
N SER A 82 -14.37 -3.36 4.20
CA SER A 82 -15.35 -3.15 3.13
C SER A 82 -16.11 -1.82 3.22
N LYS A 83 -16.26 -1.27 4.42
CA LYS A 83 -16.94 0.02 4.66
C LYS A 83 -16.14 1.22 4.13
N ALA A 84 -14.82 1.22 4.30
CA ALA A 84 -13.97 2.32 3.83
C ALA A 84 -13.87 2.32 2.30
N THR A 85 -13.66 1.14 1.70
CA THR A 85 -13.59 0.98 0.24
C THR A 85 -14.92 1.28 -0.46
N SER A 86 -16.04 0.81 0.07
CA SER A 86 -17.38 1.16 -0.46
C SER A 86 -17.70 2.65 -0.32
N THR A 87 -17.31 3.28 0.79
CA THR A 87 -17.49 4.73 0.98
C THR A 87 -16.67 5.52 -0.03
N LEU A 88 -15.41 5.12 -0.26
CA LEU A 88 -14.57 5.73 -1.29
C LEU A 88 -15.22 5.59 -2.67
N LEU A 89 -15.66 4.38 -3.03
CA LEU A 89 -16.28 4.11 -4.33
C LEU A 89 -17.55 4.94 -4.52
N GLY A 90 -18.43 4.99 -3.52
CA GLY A 90 -19.67 5.78 -3.57
C GLY A 90 -19.39 7.27 -3.71
N LYS A 91 -18.38 7.81 -3.02
CA LYS A 91 -17.97 9.21 -3.16
C LYS A 91 -17.33 9.52 -4.50
N LEU A 92 -16.61 8.57 -5.09
CA LEU A 92 -16.03 8.69 -6.43
C LEU A 92 -17.14 8.69 -7.50
N VAL A 93 -18.07 7.73 -7.45
CA VAL A 93 -19.23 7.68 -8.36
C VAL A 93 -20.05 8.97 -8.26
N ALA A 94 -20.37 9.43 -7.04
CA ALA A 94 -21.09 10.68 -6.85
C ALA A 94 -20.31 11.92 -7.32
N SER A 95 -18.97 11.87 -7.36
CA SER A 95 -18.17 12.95 -7.95
C SER A 95 -18.27 12.93 -9.47
N VAL A 96 -18.22 11.74 -10.09
CA VAL A 96 -18.40 11.57 -11.54
C VAL A 96 -19.79 12.01 -11.98
N ASP A 97 -20.83 11.63 -11.24
CA ASP A 97 -22.22 12.02 -11.56
C ASP A 97 -22.44 13.54 -11.45
N LYS A 98 -21.75 14.21 -10.52
CA LYS A 98 -21.80 15.67 -10.36
C LYS A 98 -20.97 16.43 -11.38
N GLU A 99 -19.83 15.85 -11.77
CA GLU A 99 -18.93 16.38 -12.79
C GLU A 99 -19.30 15.87 -14.19
N GLY A 100 -20.54 15.39 -14.39
CA GLY A 100 -21.03 14.54 -15.49
C GLY A 100 -20.94 15.05 -16.93
N GLN A 101 -19.96 15.88 -17.27
CA GLN A 101 -19.67 16.37 -18.61
C GLN A 101 -18.28 17.02 -18.72
N VAL A 102 -17.34 16.73 -17.82
CA VAL A 102 -15.96 17.20 -18.04
C VAL A 102 -15.29 16.22 -19.00
N ASP A 103 -15.02 16.70 -20.21
CA ASP A 103 -14.21 15.99 -21.20
C ASP A 103 -12.87 15.63 -20.53
N LEU A 104 -12.57 14.34 -20.39
CA LEU A 104 -11.36 13.87 -19.71
C LEU A 104 -10.09 14.45 -20.36
N ASP A 105 -10.17 14.79 -21.65
CA ASP A 105 -9.12 15.45 -22.43
C ASP A 105 -8.94 16.94 -22.08
N SER A 106 -9.94 17.57 -21.46
CA SER A 106 -9.91 18.96 -20.99
C SER A 106 -9.42 19.09 -19.53
N LEU A 107 -9.40 17.99 -18.78
CA LEU A 107 -8.86 17.99 -17.43
C LEU A 107 -7.34 18.14 -17.53
N PRO A 108 -6.74 19.13 -16.85
CA PRO A 108 -5.29 19.21 -16.80
C PRO A 108 -4.78 17.92 -16.17
N ILE A 109 -4.07 17.09 -16.95
CA ILE A 109 -3.28 15.96 -16.44
C ILE A 109 -2.61 16.46 -15.17
N ALA A 110 -2.94 15.86 -14.02
CA ALA A 110 -2.50 16.32 -12.72
C ALA A 110 -0.98 16.50 -12.75
N ARG A 111 -0.54 17.74 -13.01
CA ARG A 111 0.88 18.05 -13.15
C ARG A 111 1.45 17.69 -11.79
N ARG A 112 2.42 16.76 -11.77
CA ARG A 112 3.22 16.49 -10.58
C ARG A 112 3.56 17.84 -9.97
N LEU A 113 2.95 18.16 -8.83
CA LEU A 113 3.37 19.29 -8.01
C LEU A 113 4.85 19.02 -7.72
N LYS A 114 5.73 19.72 -8.45
CA LYS A 114 7.15 19.75 -8.13
C LYS A 114 7.21 20.20 -6.69
N SER A 115 7.73 19.35 -5.82
CA SER A 115 7.90 19.65 -4.40
C SER A 115 8.91 20.78 -4.28
N GLY A 116 8.42 22.01 -4.34
CA GLY A 116 9.10 23.21 -3.88
C GLY A 116 8.87 23.34 -2.38
N ASP A 117 9.95 23.68 -1.69
CA ASP A 117 10.12 23.88 -0.25
C ASP A 117 9.88 22.64 0.63
N ARG A 118 10.98 22.22 1.27
CA ARG A 118 11.01 21.20 2.30
C ARG A 118 10.53 21.86 3.60
N PRO A 119 9.31 21.59 4.09
CA PRO A 119 9.01 21.87 5.48
C PRO A 119 9.95 21.03 6.36
N GLU A 120 10.38 21.58 7.49
CA GLU A 120 11.13 20.84 8.50
C GLU A 120 10.33 19.60 8.95
N PRO A 121 11.01 18.48 9.25
CA PRO A 121 10.35 17.25 9.66
C PRO A 121 9.50 17.50 10.92
N HIS A 122 8.26 17.02 10.89
CA HIS A 122 7.34 17.17 12.01
C HIS A 122 7.85 16.35 13.22
N PRO A 123 7.79 16.87 14.46
CA PRO A 123 8.31 16.17 15.64
C PRO A 123 7.70 14.79 15.88
N LEU A 124 6.45 14.57 15.46
CA LEU A 124 5.78 13.27 15.54
C LEU A 124 6.27 12.28 14.49
N ALA A 125 6.70 12.75 13.32
CA ALA A 125 7.32 11.89 12.31
C ALA A 125 8.66 11.34 12.83
N GLU A 126 9.47 12.19 13.48
CA GLU A 126 10.72 11.74 14.13
C GLU A 126 10.46 10.78 15.30
N LYS A 127 9.37 10.98 16.06
CA LYS A 127 8.98 10.04 17.13
C LYS A 127 8.53 8.69 16.59
N LEU A 128 7.73 8.69 15.51
CA LEU A 128 7.31 7.47 14.82
C LEU A 128 8.51 6.72 14.24
N ASP A 129 9.44 7.43 13.59
CA ASP A 129 10.67 6.85 13.05
C ASP A 129 11.47 6.15 14.15
N ARG A 130 11.66 6.78 15.31
CA ARG A 130 12.38 6.18 16.44
C ARG A 130 11.67 4.95 17.03
N LEU A 131 10.34 4.94 17.06
CA LEU A 131 9.57 3.81 17.59
C LEU A 131 9.58 2.61 16.62
N LEU A 132 9.58 2.86 15.33
CA LEU A 132 9.71 1.83 14.30
C LEU A 132 11.13 1.25 14.26
N GLU A 133 12.18 2.08 14.36
CA GLU A 133 13.57 1.61 14.50
C GLU A 133 13.80 0.72 15.73
N GLN A 134 13.09 1.01 16.84
CA GLN A 134 13.14 0.17 18.04
C GLN A 134 12.42 -1.17 17.88
N SER A 135 11.43 -1.23 16.99
CA SER A 135 10.67 -2.44 16.69
C SER A 135 11.49 -3.42 15.85
N ASP A 136 12.27 -2.90 14.90
CA ASP A 136 13.19 -3.69 14.06
C ASP A 136 14.42 -4.19 14.85
N SER A 137 14.81 -3.50 15.92
CA SER A 137 15.97 -3.90 16.74
C SER A 137 15.69 -5.05 17.72
N ASP A 138 14.44 -5.47 17.88
CA ASP A 138 14.04 -6.61 18.72
C ASP A 138 13.81 -7.91 17.90
N GLU A 139 13.98 -7.89 16.58
CA GLU A 139 14.01 -9.09 15.72
C GLU A 139 15.45 -9.48 15.33
N ASP A 140 16.22 -9.93 16.33
CA ASP A 140 17.24 -10.97 16.11
C ASP A 140 16.53 -12.31 15.79
N SER A 141 15.84 -12.38 14.65
CA SER A 141 15.41 -13.64 14.05
C SER A 141 15.19 -13.46 12.55
N GLU A 142 16.25 -13.71 11.78
CA GLU A 142 16.22 -14.30 10.43
C GLU A 142 14.93 -14.12 9.62
N THR A 143 14.48 -12.90 9.34
CA THR A 143 13.55 -12.65 8.24
C THR A 143 14.37 -12.21 7.05
N GLN A 144 14.64 -13.20 6.19
CA GLN A 144 15.08 -12.98 4.81
C GLN A 144 14.19 -11.89 4.22
N THR A 145 14.75 -10.69 4.06
CA THR A 145 14.19 -9.65 3.22
C THR A 145 13.99 -10.26 1.84
N ALA A 146 12.74 -10.60 1.51
CA ALA A 146 12.36 -11.04 0.19
C ALA A 146 12.72 -9.90 -0.76
N LYS A 147 13.80 -10.09 -1.53
CA LYS A 147 14.18 -9.17 -2.60
C LYS A 147 12.95 -9.00 -3.51
N PRO A 148 12.60 -7.77 -3.93
CA PRO A 148 11.52 -7.57 -4.88
C PRO A 148 11.86 -8.38 -6.14
N TRP A 149 10.99 -9.31 -6.50
CA TRP A 149 11.24 -10.26 -7.57
C TRP A 149 11.50 -9.48 -8.87
N ASN A 150 12.71 -9.58 -9.38
CA ASN A 150 13.13 -8.83 -10.54
C ASN A 150 12.40 -9.44 -11.74
N ARG A 151 11.52 -8.68 -12.40
CA ARG A 151 10.66 -9.17 -13.51
C ARG A 151 11.44 -9.97 -14.57
N ARG A 152 12.70 -9.62 -14.82
CA ARG A 152 13.60 -10.34 -15.74
C ARG A 152 13.99 -11.74 -15.26
N GLU A 153 14.14 -11.94 -13.96
CA GLU A 153 14.45 -13.25 -13.36
C GLU A 153 13.22 -14.15 -13.41
N TRP A 154 12.02 -13.59 -13.23
CA TRP A 154 10.77 -14.33 -13.41
C TRP A 154 10.54 -14.74 -14.88
N GLU A 155 10.77 -13.82 -15.82
CA GLU A 155 10.66 -14.10 -17.25
C GLU A 155 11.71 -15.13 -17.72
N ALA A 156 12.91 -15.13 -17.12
CA ALA A 156 13.94 -16.14 -17.41
C ALA A 156 13.55 -17.53 -16.86
N ALA A 157 13.03 -17.60 -15.63
CA ALA A 157 12.57 -18.85 -15.03
C ALA A 157 11.40 -19.47 -15.81
N GLN A 158 10.45 -18.64 -16.29
CA GLN A 158 9.34 -19.10 -17.13
C GLN A 158 9.80 -19.64 -18.48
N MET A 159 10.84 -19.05 -19.09
CA MET A 159 11.40 -19.58 -20.34
C MET A 159 12.16 -20.89 -20.13
N GLU A 160 12.90 -21.04 -19.02
CA GLU A 160 13.61 -22.28 -18.70
C GLU A 160 12.64 -23.44 -18.44
N GLU A 161 11.56 -23.17 -17.69
CA GLU A 161 10.51 -24.15 -17.42
C GLU A 161 9.74 -24.55 -18.69
N ALA A 162 9.42 -23.59 -19.56
CA ALA A 162 8.81 -23.87 -20.86
C ALA A 162 9.71 -24.69 -21.80
N GLN A 163 11.03 -24.45 -21.79
CA GLN A 163 11.99 -25.25 -22.57
C GLN A 163 12.12 -26.68 -22.04
N ARG A 164 12.09 -26.85 -20.71
CA ARG A 164 12.14 -28.15 -20.08
C ARG A 164 10.89 -28.98 -20.40
N GLN A 165 9.73 -28.34 -20.37
CA GLN A 165 8.45 -29.00 -20.65
C GLN A 165 8.35 -29.41 -22.13
N ALA A 166 8.86 -28.58 -23.05
CA ALA A 166 8.96 -28.94 -24.47
C ALA A 166 9.90 -30.13 -24.73
N ALA A 167 11.00 -30.24 -23.97
CA ALA A 167 11.94 -31.37 -24.07
C ALA A 167 11.37 -32.66 -23.47
N GLU A 168 10.55 -32.58 -22.42
CA GLU A 168 9.82 -33.73 -21.87
C GLU A 168 8.73 -34.21 -22.84
N ASP A 169 8.00 -33.29 -23.49
CA ASP A 169 7.00 -33.62 -24.51
C ASP A 169 7.60 -34.27 -25.78
N GLU A 170 8.85 -33.91 -26.15
CA GLU A 170 9.57 -34.52 -27.28
C GLU A 170 10.12 -35.93 -26.93
N ALA A 171 10.37 -36.21 -25.64
CA ALA A 171 10.80 -37.52 -25.17
C ALA A 171 9.65 -38.53 -25.03
N ASP A 172 8.40 -38.06 -24.93
CA ASP A 172 7.19 -38.88 -24.80
C ASP A 172 6.45 -39.12 -26.13
N ASP A 173 7.05 -38.79 -27.30
CA ASP A 173 6.45 -39.11 -28.61
C ASP A 173 6.47 -40.63 -28.87
N PRO A 174 5.31 -41.33 -28.89
CA PRO A 174 5.26 -42.78 -29.02
C PRO A 174 5.51 -43.28 -30.46
N ARG A 175 5.94 -42.43 -31.40
CA ARG A 175 6.05 -42.77 -32.83
C ARG A 175 7.41 -43.29 -33.30
N LEU A 176 8.37 -43.48 -32.40
CA LEU A 176 9.74 -43.87 -32.78
C LEU A 176 10.10 -45.36 -32.57
N TRP A 177 9.12 -46.21 -32.28
CA TRP A 177 9.31 -47.67 -32.31
C TRP A 177 8.38 -48.31 -33.35
N VAL A 178 8.79 -48.23 -34.62
CA VAL A 178 8.35 -49.21 -35.62
C VAL A 178 9.52 -50.17 -35.79
N ASP A 179 9.35 -51.37 -35.27
CA ASP A 179 10.30 -52.48 -35.42
C ASP A 179 10.52 -52.78 -36.91
N ASP A 180 11.77 -52.80 -37.33
CA ASP A 180 12.24 -53.38 -38.59
C ASP A 180 12.10 -54.91 -38.51
N GLU A 181 10.92 -55.46 -38.82
CA GLU A 181 10.75 -56.87 -39.20
C GLU A 181 9.66 -56.99 -40.28
N GLU A 182 10.08 -57.00 -41.55
CA GLU A 182 9.68 -57.94 -42.60
C GLU A 182 10.10 -57.38 -43.99
N LEU A 183 11.21 -57.89 -44.53
CA LEU A 183 11.49 -58.01 -45.97
C LEU A 183 12.53 -59.10 -46.25
#